data_AF-A0A1U6IYY2-F1
#
_entry.id   AF-A0A1U6IYY2-F1
#
_cell.length_a   1.000
_cell.length_b   1.000
_cell.length_c   1.000
_cell.angle_alpha   90.00
_cell.angle_beta   90.00
_cell.angle_gamma   90.00
#
_symmetry.space_group_name_H-M   'P 1'
#
loop_
_entity.id
_entity.type
_entity.pdbx_description
1 polymer ?
#
loop_
_entity_poly.entity_id
_entity_poly.type
_entity_poly.pdbx_seq_one_letter_code
_entity_poly.pdbx_strand_id
1 'polypeptide(L)'
;MALVLKLKEARVEAGLSQNQVAEMLAMSLKAYQAWELGKTVPSLEELRTLAILFRTNVHALAGLDVRLTQGFGDNDADLMADENGFWGHVGIKLKRHDKVIWYPVSLRTSDTLRAGVNGAVDPEFLMPFATLDNRLVRLRLSQVSRLYLLGDGCNLPGDGSFPETCDALHGYSGHPLVVYEAMVALIEDQLTGSALSAGFDAAIVEHAQQVISASGLGGEEILAQIVHTRVIQANGEDYSFRSETDCVLEVDTMIDMVSADFLPFVDHDNGHEIYFREEDVVLLQLPISELLKAEDLAVAQIEAIDEVRH
;
A
#
# COMPACT_ATOMS: atom_id res chain seq x y z
N MET A 1 -20.44 21.02 3.33
CA MET A 1 -19.74 21.74 2.24
C MET A 1 -19.89 20.91 0.98
N ALA A 2 -20.20 21.49 -0.17
CA ALA A 2 -20.29 20.72 -1.42
C ALA A 2 -18.89 20.19 -1.77
N LEU A 3 -18.76 18.86 -1.91
CA LEU A 3 -17.53 18.18 -2.29
C LEU A 3 -17.16 18.65 -3.70
N VAL A 4 -16.05 19.37 -3.85
CA VAL A 4 -15.57 19.82 -5.17
C VAL A 4 -14.60 18.76 -5.68
N LEU A 5 -15.11 17.88 -6.55
CA LEU A 5 -14.28 16.82 -7.14
C LEU A 5 -13.28 17.41 -8.14
N LYS A 6 -12.03 16.93 -8.10
CA LYS A 6 -10.92 17.33 -8.98
C LYS A 6 -10.82 16.48 -10.26
N LEU A 7 -11.96 16.06 -10.82
CA LEU A 7 -12.01 15.14 -11.97
C LEU A 7 -11.29 15.68 -13.20
N LYS A 8 -11.39 16.99 -13.45
CA LYS A 8 -10.75 17.62 -14.60
C LYS A 8 -9.24 17.64 -14.48
N GLU A 9 -8.72 17.94 -13.28
CA GLU A 9 -7.28 17.95 -12.99
C GLU A 9 -6.72 16.54 -13.17
N ALA A 10 -7.32 15.56 -12.49
CA ALA A 10 -6.92 14.16 -12.54
C ALA A 10 -7.01 13.55 -13.97
N ARG A 11 -8.04 13.88 -14.75
CA ARG A 11 -8.13 13.42 -16.15
C ARG A 11 -7.00 13.98 -17.01
N VAL A 12 -6.68 15.26 -16.85
CA VAL A 12 -5.63 15.92 -17.63
C VAL A 12 -4.26 15.35 -17.26
N GLU A 13 -4.01 15.10 -15.98
CA GLU A 13 -2.80 14.44 -15.48
C GLU A 13 -2.67 13.01 -16.05
N ALA A 14 -3.77 12.28 -16.18
CA ALA A 14 -3.80 10.97 -16.83
C ALA A 14 -3.66 10.99 -18.36
N GLY A 15 -3.54 12.18 -18.99
CA GLY A 15 -3.38 12.33 -20.43
C GLY A 15 -4.63 11.97 -21.26
N LEU A 16 -5.81 11.88 -20.63
CA LEU A 16 -7.04 11.45 -21.28
C LEU A 16 -7.89 12.64 -21.74
N SER A 17 -8.56 12.51 -22.89
CA SER A 17 -9.60 13.45 -23.32
C SER A 17 -10.96 13.11 -22.72
N GLN A 18 -11.86 14.09 -22.63
CA GLN A 18 -13.23 13.85 -22.13
C GLN A 18 -13.98 12.78 -22.93
N ASN A 19 -13.73 12.67 -24.24
CA ASN A 19 -14.32 11.64 -25.09
C ASN A 19 -13.81 10.25 -24.73
N GLN A 20 -12.50 10.10 -24.53
CA GLN A 20 -11.90 8.81 -24.16
C GLN A 20 -12.45 8.31 -22.83
N VAL A 21 -12.57 9.18 -21.83
CA VAL A 21 -13.12 8.78 -20.52
C VAL A 21 -14.59 8.38 -20.63
N ALA A 22 -15.39 9.14 -21.39
CA ALA A 22 -16.79 8.81 -21.60
C ALA A 22 -16.96 7.46 -22.34
N GLU A 23 -16.11 7.17 -23.32
CA GLU A 23 -16.07 5.88 -24.01
C GLU A 23 -15.67 4.75 -23.07
N MET A 24 -14.64 4.93 -22.25
CA MET A 24 -14.15 3.94 -21.28
C MET A 24 -15.17 3.62 -20.18
N LEU A 25 -16.00 4.60 -19.79
CA LEU A 25 -17.09 4.43 -18.82
C LEU A 25 -18.43 4.04 -19.48
N ALA A 26 -18.43 3.74 -20.79
CA ALA A 26 -19.63 3.41 -21.56
C ALA A 26 -20.79 4.41 -21.37
N MET A 27 -20.48 5.71 -21.30
CA MET A 27 -21.47 6.78 -21.09
C MET A 27 -21.37 7.90 -22.11
N SER A 28 -22.36 8.80 -22.10
CA SER A 28 -22.35 9.96 -23.00
C SER A 28 -21.32 11.02 -22.56
N LEU A 29 -20.65 11.64 -23.54
CA LEU A 29 -19.75 12.78 -23.29
C LEU A 29 -20.39 13.88 -22.45
N LYS A 30 -21.68 14.17 -22.68
CA LYS A 30 -22.43 15.17 -21.93
C LYS A 30 -22.59 14.80 -20.45
N ALA A 31 -22.73 13.52 -20.14
CA ALA A 31 -22.84 13.05 -18.75
C ALA A 31 -21.51 13.25 -18.01
N TYR A 32 -20.40 12.85 -18.63
CA TYR A 32 -19.06 13.05 -18.06
C TYR A 32 -18.72 14.55 -17.89
N GLN A 33 -19.04 15.39 -18.88
CA GLN A 33 -18.87 16.85 -18.78
C GLN A 33 -19.69 17.47 -17.64
N ALA A 34 -20.86 16.91 -17.32
CA ALA A 34 -21.66 17.38 -16.20
C ALA A 34 -20.99 17.11 -14.85
N TRP A 35 -20.24 16.00 -14.73
CA TRP A 35 -19.42 15.70 -13.55
C TRP A 35 -18.26 16.68 -13.39
N GLU A 36 -17.47 16.94 -14.45
CA GLU A 36 -16.35 17.89 -14.36
C GLU A 36 -16.80 19.32 -14.04
N LEU A 37 -18.02 19.69 -14.44
CA LEU A 37 -18.60 21.00 -14.16
C LEU A 37 -19.28 21.06 -12.77
N GLY A 38 -19.27 19.97 -12.01
CA GLY A 38 -19.93 19.88 -10.70
C GLY A 38 -21.46 19.98 -10.75
N LYS A 39 -22.07 19.72 -11.92
CA LYS A 39 -23.53 19.75 -12.09
C LYS A 39 -24.20 18.50 -11.57
N THR A 40 -23.48 17.39 -11.58
CA THR A 40 -23.89 16.07 -11.07
C THR A 40 -22.69 15.44 -10.38
N VAL A 41 -22.94 14.56 -9.41
CA VAL A 41 -21.89 13.86 -8.65
C VAL A 41 -21.88 12.39 -9.09
N PRO A 42 -20.72 11.83 -9.48
CA PRO A 42 -20.58 10.40 -9.73
C PRO A 42 -20.83 9.56 -8.46
N SER A 43 -21.31 8.34 -8.63
CA SER A 43 -21.44 7.37 -7.55
C SER A 43 -20.06 6.96 -7.00
N LEU A 44 -20.03 6.32 -5.83
CA LEU A 44 -18.77 5.81 -5.26
C LEU A 44 -18.09 4.78 -6.19
N GLU A 45 -18.89 3.95 -6.88
CA GLU A 45 -18.41 2.98 -7.87
C GLU A 45 -17.78 3.70 -9.07
N GLU A 46 -18.46 4.72 -9.61
CA GLU A 46 -17.94 5.54 -10.71
C GLU A 46 -16.68 6.30 -10.29
N LEU A 47 -16.60 6.78 -9.04
CA LEU A 47 -15.41 7.43 -8.47
C LEU A 47 -14.23 6.47 -8.36
N ARG A 48 -14.44 5.21 -7.96
CA ARG A 48 -13.39 4.17 -7.94
C ARG A 48 -12.89 3.89 -9.36
N THR A 49 -13.80 3.75 -10.32
CA THR A 49 -13.41 3.55 -11.72
C THR A 49 -12.66 4.75 -12.28
N LEU A 50 -13.11 5.97 -11.98
CA LEU A 50 -12.41 7.21 -12.33
C LEU A 50 -11.04 7.29 -11.68
N ALA A 51 -10.90 6.85 -10.42
CA ALA A 51 -9.62 6.82 -9.72
C ALA A 51 -8.64 5.89 -10.44
N ILE A 52 -9.08 4.71 -10.85
CA ILE A 52 -8.27 3.78 -11.65
C ILE A 52 -7.92 4.39 -13.02
N LEU A 53 -8.91 4.93 -13.74
CA LEU A 53 -8.72 5.54 -15.06
C LEU A 53 -7.76 6.72 -15.02
N PHE A 54 -7.85 7.55 -13.98
CA PHE A 54 -7.03 8.74 -13.80
C PHE A 54 -5.74 8.47 -13.07
N ARG A 55 -5.47 7.20 -12.75
CA ARG A 55 -4.28 6.81 -12.03
C ARG A 55 -4.10 7.59 -10.72
N THR A 56 -5.18 7.67 -9.95
CA THR A 56 -5.23 8.35 -8.65
C THR A 56 -6.09 7.55 -7.67
N ASN A 57 -6.39 8.08 -6.48
CA ASN A 57 -7.30 7.45 -5.53
C ASN A 57 -8.58 8.31 -5.34
N VAL A 58 -9.63 7.71 -4.78
CA VAL A 58 -10.93 8.40 -4.58
C VAL A 58 -10.77 9.62 -3.66
N HIS A 59 -9.87 9.56 -2.67
CA HIS A 59 -9.58 10.68 -1.79
C HIS A 59 -8.97 11.87 -2.54
N ALA A 60 -8.01 11.63 -3.43
CA ALA A 60 -7.39 12.64 -4.28
C ALA A 60 -8.40 13.24 -5.27
N LEU A 61 -9.30 12.43 -5.84
CA LEU A 61 -10.44 12.94 -6.62
C LEU A 61 -11.37 13.81 -5.78
N ALA A 62 -11.54 13.49 -4.50
CA ALA A 62 -12.32 14.26 -3.55
C ALA A 62 -11.60 15.49 -2.99
N GLY A 63 -10.32 15.70 -3.35
CA GLY A 63 -9.48 16.76 -2.78
C GLY A 63 -9.11 16.53 -1.32
N LEU A 64 -9.24 15.29 -0.84
CA LEU A 64 -8.83 14.80 0.47
C LEU A 64 -7.39 14.27 0.37
N ASP A 65 -6.65 14.42 1.47
CA ASP A 65 -5.19 14.53 1.59
C ASP A 65 -4.29 13.59 0.73
N VAL A 66 -3.14 14.13 0.30
CA VAL A 66 -2.16 13.56 -0.67
C VAL A 66 -1.36 12.38 -0.10
N ARG A 67 -1.66 11.95 1.14
CA ARG A 67 -0.87 10.94 1.87
C ARG A 67 -1.09 9.49 1.40
N LEU A 68 -2.15 9.23 0.63
CA LEU A 68 -2.61 7.87 0.27
C LEU A 68 -2.43 7.51 -1.22
N THR A 69 -1.66 8.27 -2.00
CA THR A 69 -1.47 8.01 -3.44
C THR A 69 -0.28 7.08 -3.69
N GLN A 70 -0.46 5.76 -3.56
CA GLN A 70 0.53 4.75 -3.96
C GLN A 70 -0.08 3.80 -5.00
N GLY A 71 0.66 3.42 -6.04
CA GLY A 71 0.34 2.21 -6.82
C GLY A 71 -0.09 2.34 -8.30
N PHE A 72 0.59 3.12 -9.13
CA PHE A 72 0.49 2.93 -10.59
C PHE A 72 1.80 2.40 -11.19
N GLY A 73 1.71 1.23 -11.82
CA GLY A 73 2.84 0.46 -12.36
C GLY A 73 3.62 1.17 -13.47
N ASP A 74 4.79 0.59 -13.77
CA ASP A 74 5.80 0.91 -14.80
C ASP A 74 5.65 2.30 -15.44
N ASN A 75 5.89 3.36 -14.68
CA ASN A 75 5.94 4.73 -15.22
C ASN A 75 7.33 5.29 -14.94
N ASP A 76 8.11 5.40 -16.02
CA ASP A 76 9.34 6.18 -16.09
C ASP A 76 9.09 7.54 -15.41
N ALA A 77 9.65 7.74 -14.21
CA ALA A 77 9.43 8.93 -13.41
C ALA A 77 9.80 10.22 -14.17
N ASP A 78 10.69 10.08 -15.16
CA ASP A 78 11.17 11.15 -16.03
C ASP A 78 10.15 11.64 -17.08
N LEU A 79 9.09 10.86 -17.41
CA LEU A 79 8.16 11.22 -18.49
C LEU A 79 6.87 11.91 -18.01
N MET A 80 6.44 11.72 -16.76
CA MET A 80 5.10 12.14 -16.28
C MET A 80 5.10 13.00 -15.01
N ALA A 81 6.26 13.24 -14.37
CA ALA A 81 6.32 13.87 -13.04
C ALA A 81 5.42 13.18 -11.98
N ASP A 82 5.12 11.90 -12.19
CA ASP A 82 4.40 11.03 -11.25
C ASP A 82 5.42 10.49 -10.25
N GLU A 83 5.58 11.19 -9.13
CA GLU A 83 6.47 10.76 -8.05
C GLU A 83 5.96 9.50 -7.31
N ASN A 84 4.74 9.03 -7.60
CA ASN A 84 4.09 7.94 -6.89
C ASN A 84 4.07 6.61 -7.66
N GLY A 85 4.39 6.64 -8.95
CA GLY A 85 4.54 5.46 -9.79
C GLY A 85 5.84 4.69 -9.51
N PHE A 86 5.97 3.50 -10.10
CA PHE A 86 7.16 2.65 -9.95
C PHE A 86 8.43 3.33 -10.44
N TRP A 87 9.40 3.50 -9.54
CA TRP A 87 10.72 4.09 -9.83
C TRP A 87 11.84 3.05 -9.90
N GLY A 88 11.71 1.98 -9.12
CA GLY A 88 12.72 0.96 -8.94
C GLY A 88 12.58 0.28 -7.59
N HIS A 89 13.70 -0.17 -7.04
CA HIS A 89 13.72 -0.95 -5.81
C HIS A 89 14.59 -0.34 -4.72
N VAL A 90 14.17 -0.56 -3.48
CA VAL A 90 14.97 -0.30 -2.29
C VAL A 90 15.42 -1.64 -1.73
N GLY A 91 16.74 -1.78 -1.55
CA GLY A 91 17.34 -2.95 -0.90
C GLY A 91 17.85 -2.61 0.49
N ILE A 92 17.46 -3.37 1.50
CA ILE A 92 17.84 -3.14 2.90
C ILE A 92 18.63 -4.34 3.41
N LYS A 93 19.90 -4.11 3.78
CA LYS A 93 20.76 -5.09 4.44
C LYS A 93 20.91 -4.72 5.91
N LEU A 94 20.27 -5.47 6.80
CA LEU A 94 20.39 -5.27 8.25
C LEU A 94 21.68 -5.93 8.79
N LYS A 95 22.21 -5.41 9.92
CA LYS A 95 23.46 -5.88 10.53
C LYS A 95 23.47 -7.37 10.91
N ARG A 96 22.32 -7.91 11.34
CA ARG A 96 22.17 -9.32 11.79
C ARG A 96 21.17 -10.11 10.96
N HIS A 97 21.00 -9.74 9.69
CA HIS A 97 20.14 -10.45 8.76
C HIS A 97 20.93 -10.85 7.52
N ASP A 98 20.84 -12.12 7.11
CA ASP A 98 21.72 -12.68 6.09
C ASP A 98 21.38 -12.23 4.66
N LYS A 99 20.10 -11.94 4.41
CA LYS A 99 19.61 -11.52 3.08
C LYS A 99 19.36 -10.03 3.00
N VAL A 100 19.48 -9.47 1.80
CA VAL A 100 18.96 -8.13 1.48
C VAL A 100 17.47 -8.26 1.25
N ILE A 101 16.68 -7.39 1.90
CA ILE A 101 15.24 -7.33 1.72
C ILE A 101 14.96 -6.27 0.66
N TRP A 102 14.26 -6.64 -0.40
CA TRP A 102 13.98 -5.76 -1.53
C TRP A 102 12.51 -5.39 -1.58
N TYR A 103 12.21 -4.14 -1.89
CA TYR A 103 10.84 -3.66 -2.11
C TYR A 103 10.76 -2.81 -3.38
N PRO A 104 9.71 -2.96 -4.20
CA PRO A 104 9.40 -2.01 -5.25
C PRO A 104 8.87 -0.72 -4.61
N VAL A 105 9.39 0.43 -5.05
CA VAL A 105 9.04 1.73 -4.47
C VAL A 105 8.86 2.81 -5.53
N SER A 106 8.23 3.89 -5.12
CA SER A 106 8.07 5.09 -5.93
C SER A 106 9.24 6.06 -5.83
N LEU A 107 9.30 7.04 -6.74
CA LEU A 107 10.33 8.08 -6.73
C LEU A 107 10.27 8.87 -5.42
N ARG A 108 9.07 9.27 -4.97
CA ARG A 108 8.81 9.94 -3.68
C ARG A 108 9.39 9.15 -2.52
N THR A 109 9.19 7.84 -2.52
CA THR A 109 9.71 6.96 -1.48
C THR A 109 11.24 6.92 -1.50
N SER A 110 11.84 6.85 -2.69
CA SER A 110 13.29 6.91 -2.85
C SER A 110 13.88 8.24 -2.35
N ASP A 111 13.22 9.37 -2.62
CA ASP A 111 13.63 10.70 -2.18
C ASP A 111 13.51 10.84 -0.66
N THR A 112 12.43 10.32 -0.09
CA THR A 112 12.19 10.29 1.35
C THR A 112 13.30 9.50 2.05
N LEU A 113 13.62 8.29 1.58
CA LEU A 113 14.70 7.48 2.12
C LEU A 113 16.07 8.16 1.95
N ARG A 114 16.33 8.77 0.80
CA ARG A 114 17.58 9.50 0.53
C ARG A 114 17.75 10.69 1.49
N ALA A 115 16.68 11.43 1.76
CA ALA A 115 16.69 12.52 2.73
C ALA A 115 16.94 12.00 4.16
N GLY A 116 16.28 10.90 4.54
CA GLY A 116 16.46 10.27 5.86
C GLY A 116 17.91 9.85 6.12
N VAL A 117 18.52 9.13 5.16
CA VAL A 117 19.91 8.65 5.29
C VAL A 117 20.92 9.80 5.31
N ASN A 118 20.66 10.90 4.60
CA ASN A 118 21.54 12.07 4.58
C ASN A 118 21.44 12.94 5.86
N GLY A 119 20.78 12.46 6.91
CA GLY A 119 20.80 13.05 8.25
C GLY A 119 19.64 13.98 8.58
N ALA A 120 18.54 13.94 7.81
CA ALA A 120 17.33 14.70 8.12
C ALA A 120 16.43 14.03 9.18
N VAL A 121 16.72 12.77 9.54
CA VAL A 121 15.93 11.95 10.46
C VAL A 121 16.84 11.34 11.52
N ASP A 122 16.35 11.24 12.76
CA ASP A 122 17.04 10.54 13.85
C ASP A 122 17.24 9.05 13.46
N PRO A 123 18.48 8.52 13.46
CA PRO A 123 18.72 7.13 13.08
C PRO A 123 18.08 6.09 14.02
N GLU A 124 17.70 6.49 15.24
CA GLU A 124 16.94 5.65 16.16
C GLU A 124 15.42 5.75 15.97
N PHE A 125 14.94 6.66 15.14
CA PHE A 125 13.52 6.69 14.81
C PHE A 125 13.17 5.57 13.81
N LEU A 126 12.05 4.89 14.05
CA LEU A 126 11.46 3.93 13.11
C LEU A 126 10.85 4.67 11.92
N MET A 127 11.70 5.03 10.97
CA MET A 127 11.34 5.81 9.79
C MET A 127 10.32 5.07 8.91
N PRO A 128 9.14 5.66 8.64
CA PRO A 128 8.15 5.05 7.76
C PRO A 128 8.46 5.28 6.28
N PHE A 129 8.16 4.28 5.46
CA PHE A 129 7.97 4.44 4.03
C PHE A 129 7.03 3.36 3.49
N ALA A 130 6.19 3.71 2.53
CA ALA A 130 5.29 2.77 1.88
C ALA A 130 5.88 2.22 0.59
N THR A 131 5.56 0.97 0.29
CA THR A 131 6.02 0.22 -0.87
C THR A 131 4.87 -0.04 -1.83
N LEU A 132 5.21 -0.46 -3.06
CA LEU A 132 4.23 -0.80 -4.08
C LEU A 132 3.73 -2.25 -3.98
N ASP A 133 4.29 -3.04 -3.05
CA ASP A 133 3.90 -4.41 -2.75
C ASP A 133 3.06 -4.55 -1.47
N ASN A 134 2.22 -3.53 -1.17
CA ASN A 134 1.27 -3.51 -0.04
C ASN A 134 1.94 -3.50 1.35
N ARG A 135 3.15 -2.93 1.50
CA ARG A 135 3.84 -2.84 2.79
C ARG A 135 4.08 -1.38 3.22
N LEU A 136 3.65 -1.04 4.42
CA LEU A 136 4.22 0.08 5.17
C LEU A 136 5.40 -0.47 5.97
N VAL A 137 6.60 0.02 5.66
CA VAL A 137 7.82 -0.40 6.33
C VAL A 137 8.26 0.70 7.29
N ARG A 138 8.45 0.32 8.55
CA ARG A 138 9.06 1.13 9.61
C ARG A 138 10.48 0.62 9.83
N LEU A 139 11.49 1.45 9.59
CA LEU A 139 12.89 1.03 9.55
C LEU A 139 13.76 1.85 10.49
N ARG A 140 14.51 1.16 11.36
CA ARG A 140 15.54 1.77 12.22
C ARG A 140 16.86 1.87 11.46
N LEU A 141 17.22 3.08 11.04
CA LEU A 141 18.40 3.31 10.20
C LEU A 141 19.72 2.95 10.91
N SER A 142 19.80 3.08 12.24
CA SER A 142 20.99 2.71 13.01
C SER A 142 21.38 1.23 12.91
N GLN A 143 20.44 0.38 12.49
CA GLN A 143 20.61 -1.07 12.36
C GLN A 143 20.80 -1.52 10.90
N VAL A 144 20.70 -0.59 9.96
CA VAL A 144 20.99 -0.82 8.54
C VAL A 144 22.50 -0.81 8.33
N SER A 145 23.03 -1.88 7.73
CA SER A 145 24.44 -1.98 7.34
C SER A 145 24.70 -1.50 5.92
N ARG A 146 23.71 -1.63 5.03
CA ARG A 146 23.74 -1.13 3.66
C ARG A 146 22.32 -0.88 3.16
N LEU A 147 22.12 0.27 2.52
CA LEU A 147 20.89 0.63 1.82
C LEU A 147 21.20 0.75 0.33
N TYR A 148 20.39 0.14 -0.52
CA TYR A 148 20.43 0.25 -1.97
C TYR A 148 19.23 1.07 -2.43
N LEU A 149 19.49 2.07 -3.27
CA LEU A 149 18.47 2.77 -4.03
C LEU A 149 18.74 2.44 -5.50
N LEU A 150 17.98 1.51 -6.06
CA LEU A 150 18.16 0.96 -7.40
C LEU A 150 17.03 1.43 -8.31
N GLY A 151 17.26 2.51 -9.07
CA GLY A 151 16.30 2.92 -10.10
C GLY A 151 16.26 1.91 -11.24
N ASP A 152 15.11 1.76 -11.90
CA ASP A 152 14.88 0.72 -12.93
C ASP A 152 15.92 0.72 -14.07
N GLY A 153 16.40 1.90 -14.48
CA GLY A 153 17.45 2.04 -15.50
C GLY A 153 18.88 1.72 -15.03
N CYS A 154 19.09 1.32 -13.78
CA CYS A 154 20.42 1.05 -13.23
C CYS A 154 20.90 -0.38 -13.51
N ASN A 155 22.23 -0.56 -13.58
CA ASN A 155 22.80 -1.90 -13.55
C ASN A 155 22.56 -2.56 -12.19
N LEU A 156 22.29 -3.87 -12.20
CA LEU A 156 22.09 -4.65 -10.98
C LEU A 156 23.32 -4.61 -10.06
N PRO A 157 23.12 -4.71 -8.74
CA PRO A 157 24.21 -4.89 -7.79
C PRO A 157 25.06 -6.12 -8.13
N GLY A 158 26.37 -5.94 -8.32
CA GLY A 158 27.29 -7.03 -8.68
C GLY A 158 27.55 -8.06 -7.58
N ASP A 159 26.86 -7.98 -6.44
CA ASP A 159 26.95 -8.90 -5.31
C ASP A 159 25.88 -10.01 -5.33
N GLY A 160 25.04 -10.06 -6.38
CA GLY A 160 24.00 -11.07 -6.53
C GLY A 160 22.89 -10.97 -5.48
N SER A 161 22.77 -9.82 -4.81
CA SER A 161 21.76 -9.62 -3.78
C SER A 161 20.35 -9.39 -4.32
N PHE A 162 20.22 -8.90 -5.57
CA PHE A 162 18.94 -8.68 -6.23
C PHE A 162 18.39 -10.00 -6.80
N PRO A 163 17.08 -10.30 -6.65
CA PRO A 163 16.50 -11.54 -7.15
C PRO A 163 16.70 -11.72 -8.67
N GLU A 164 17.08 -12.92 -9.11
CA GLU A 164 17.23 -13.23 -10.53
C GLU A 164 15.89 -13.33 -11.27
N THR A 165 14.82 -13.65 -10.54
CA THR A 165 13.45 -13.77 -11.04
C THR A 165 12.52 -12.89 -10.24
N CYS A 166 11.60 -12.21 -10.93
CA CYS A 166 10.54 -11.44 -10.29
C CYS A 166 9.65 -12.36 -9.44
N ASP A 167 9.18 -11.83 -8.32
CA ASP A 167 8.17 -12.47 -7.51
C ASP A 167 6.88 -12.61 -8.34
N ALA A 168 6.35 -13.82 -8.47
CA ALA A 168 5.14 -14.04 -9.27
C ALA A 168 3.86 -13.57 -8.55
N LEU A 169 3.89 -13.41 -7.22
CA LEU A 169 2.77 -12.92 -6.42
C LEU A 169 2.71 -11.39 -6.41
N HIS A 170 3.87 -10.74 -6.25
CA HIS A 170 3.96 -9.29 -6.16
C HIS A 170 4.33 -8.61 -7.49
N GLY A 171 4.78 -9.37 -8.48
CA GLY A 171 5.32 -8.85 -9.72
C GLY A 171 6.68 -8.16 -9.55
N TYR A 172 7.13 -7.48 -10.60
CA TYR A 172 8.37 -6.70 -10.55
C TYR A 172 8.19 -5.34 -9.86
N SER A 173 7.06 -4.67 -10.14
CA SER A 173 6.78 -3.30 -9.70
C SER A 173 5.69 -3.20 -8.63
N GLY A 174 5.16 -4.33 -8.15
CA GLY A 174 3.99 -4.35 -7.28
C GLY A 174 2.67 -4.36 -8.05
N HIS A 175 1.57 -4.35 -7.30
CA HIS A 175 0.22 -4.30 -7.86
C HIS A 175 -0.55 -3.14 -7.20
N PRO A 176 -1.57 -2.56 -7.87
CA PRO A 176 -2.49 -1.65 -7.21
C PRO A 176 -3.14 -2.30 -5.99
N LEU A 177 -3.39 -1.52 -4.93
CA LEU A 177 -3.88 -2.04 -3.64
C LEU A 177 -5.17 -2.86 -3.77
N VAL A 178 -6.08 -2.43 -4.65
CA VAL A 178 -7.35 -3.13 -4.92
C VAL A 178 -7.15 -4.56 -5.44
N VAL A 179 -6.01 -4.85 -6.08
CA VAL A 179 -5.68 -6.22 -6.53
C VAL A 179 -5.30 -7.08 -5.33
N TYR A 180 -4.52 -6.54 -4.37
CA TYR A 180 -4.22 -7.23 -3.12
C TYR A 180 -5.49 -7.53 -2.31
N GLU A 181 -6.39 -6.55 -2.21
CA GLU A 181 -7.68 -6.71 -1.54
C GLU A 181 -8.54 -7.79 -2.22
N ALA A 182 -8.60 -7.80 -3.55
CA ALA A 182 -9.32 -8.80 -4.31
C ALA A 182 -8.71 -10.20 -4.17
N MET A 183 -7.37 -10.32 -4.13
CA MET A 183 -6.69 -11.59 -3.87
C MET A 183 -7.05 -12.16 -2.49
N VAL A 184 -7.01 -11.32 -1.45
CA VAL A 184 -7.41 -11.71 -0.09
C VAL A 184 -8.88 -12.15 -0.08
N ALA A 185 -9.77 -11.37 -0.68
CA ALA A 185 -11.19 -11.70 -0.74
C ALA A 185 -11.46 -13.04 -1.45
N LEU A 186 -10.77 -13.32 -2.55
CA LEU A 186 -10.89 -14.59 -3.28
C LEU A 186 -10.43 -15.79 -2.45
N ILE A 187 -9.33 -15.64 -1.72
CA ILE A 187 -8.80 -16.73 -0.88
C ILE A 187 -9.72 -16.96 0.32
N GLU A 188 -10.18 -15.89 0.98
CA GLU A 188 -11.12 -15.99 2.10
C GLU A 188 -12.45 -16.62 1.68
N ASP A 189 -12.96 -16.30 0.48
CA ASP A 189 -14.15 -16.96 -0.09
C ASP A 189 -13.94 -18.47 -0.28
N GLN A 190 -12.74 -18.89 -0.70
CA GLN A 190 -12.40 -20.31 -0.84
C GLN A 190 -12.26 -21.02 0.50
N LEU A 191 -11.71 -20.36 1.52
CA LEU A 191 -11.43 -20.95 2.83
C LEU A 191 -12.68 -20.99 3.73
N THR A 192 -13.50 -19.94 3.72
CA THR A 192 -14.61 -19.75 4.67
C THR A 192 -15.99 -19.90 4.03
N GLY A 193 -16.08 -19.89 2.69
CA GLY A 193 -17.34 -19.86 1.97
C GLY A 193 -18.04 -18.49 2.00
N SER A 194 -17.29 -17.42 2.30
CA SER A 194 -17.77 -16.05 2.20
C SER A 194 -18.05 -15.62 0.74
N ALA A 195 -18.54 -14.39 0.56
CA ALA A 195 -18.76 -13.78 -0.75
C ALA A 195 -18.15 -12.37 -0.82
N LEU A 196 -16.96 -12.20 -0.23
CA LEU A 196 -16.23 -10.94 -0.18
C LEU A 196 -15.80 -10.49 -1.58
N SER A 197 -15.44 -11.42 -2.47
CA SER A 197 -15.01 -11.08 -3.84
C SER A 197 -16.13 -10.47 -4.69
N ALA A 198 -17.39 -10.65 -4.30
CA ALA A 198 -18.55 -10.08 -5.00
C ALA A 198 -18.62 -8.54 -4.94
N GLY A 199 -17.86 -7.92 -4.03
CA GLY A 199 -17.76 -6.45 -3.91
C GLY A 199 -16.82 -5.81 -4.94
N PHE A 200 -16.11 -6.59 -5.75
CA PHE A 200 -15.13 -6.13 -6.73
C PHE A 200 -15.64 -6.23 -8.17
N ASP A 201 -15.09 -5.39 -9.04
CA ASP A 201 -15.34 -5.48 -10.48
C ASP A 201 -14.81 -6.81 -11.06
N ALA A 202 -15.52 -7.35 -12.05
CA ALA A 202 -15.20 -8.64 -12.66
C ALA A 202 -13.79 -8.68 -13.27
N ALA A 203 -13.29 -7.58 -13.84
CA ALA A 203 -11.95 -7.51 -14.41
C ALA A 203 -10.87 -7.55 -13.31
N ILE A 204 -11.13 -6.94 -12.14
CA ILE A 204 -10.23 -6.98 -10.98
C ILE A 204 -10.17 -8.41 -10.43
N VAL A 205 -11.33 -9.04 -10.28
CA VAL A 205 -11.43 -10.44 -9.84
C VAL A 205 -10.68 -11.37 -10.79
N GLU A 206 -10.87 -11.22 -12.10
CA GLU A 206 -10.17 -12.02 -13.11
C GLU A 206 -8.65 -11.82 -13.02
N HIS A 207 -8.19 -10.57 -12.90
CA HIS A 207 -6.77 -10.27 -12.76
C HIS A 207 -6.17 -10.84 -11.47
N ALA A 208 -6.83 -10.66 -10.33
CA ALA A 208 -6.40 -11.24 -9.05
C ALA A 208 -6.30 -12.78 -9.12
N GLN A 209 -7.27 -13.43 -9.77
CA GLN A 209 -7.24 -14.88 -9.98
C GLN A 209 -6.06 -15.32 -10.86
N GLN A 210 -5.71 -14.54 -11.88
CA GLN A 210 -4.53 -14.80 -12.72
C GLN A 210 -3.24 -14.70 -11.90
N VAL A 211 -3.09 -13.66 -11.06
CA VAL A 211 -1.93 -13.48 -10.18
C VAL A 211 -1.81 -14.64 -9.19
N ILE A 212 -2.89 -14.99 -8.50
CA ILE A 212 -2.95 -16.15 -7.58
C ILE A 212 -2.50 -17.42 -8.30
N SER A 213 -3.04 -17.68 -9.50
CA SER A 213 -2.73 -18.89 -10.26
C SER A 213 -1.28 -18.91 -10.76
N ALA A 214 -0.73 -17.76 -11.14
CA ALA A 214 0.65 -17.62 -11.61
C ALA A 214 1.67 -17.78 -10.48
N SER A 215 1.31 -17.43 -9.24
CA SER A 215 2.19 -17.58 -8.07
C SER A 215 2.56 -19.03 -7.78
N GLY A 216 1.66 -19.97 -8.07
CA GLY A 216 1.82 -21.40 -7.74
C GLY A 216 1.78 -21.70 -6.23
N LEU A 217 1.41 -20.73 -5.39
CA LEU A 217 1.36 -20.85 -3.93
C LEU A 217 -0.04 -21.27 -3.44
N GLY A 218 -0.09 -21.84 -2.23
CA GLY A 218 -1.35 -22.12 -1.54
C GLY A 218 -2.02 -20.85 -1.01
N GLY A 219 -3.34 -20.89 -0.80
CA GLY A 219 -4.10 -19.73 -0.29
C GLY A 219 -3.57 -19.16 1.03
N GLU A 220 -3.28 -20.03 2.01
CA GLU A 220 -2.69 -19.60 3.30
C GLU A 220 -1.29 -18.99 3.13
N GLU A 221 -0.47 -19.51 2.22
CA GLU A 221 0.87 -18.97 1.94
C GLU A 221 0.78 -17.58 1.29
N ILE A 222 -0.19 -17.37 0.41
CA ILE A 222 -0.46 -16.06 -0.20
C ILE A 222 -0.97 -15.07 0.86
N LEU A 223 -1.91 -15.48 1.71
CA LEU A 223 -2.37 -14.64 2.83
C LEU A 223 -1.20 -14.25 3.73
N ALA A 224 -0.31 -15.19 4.07
CA ALA A 224 0.88 -14.90 4.85
C ALA A 224 1.79 -13.84 4.20
N GLN A 225 1.86 -13.80 2.86
CA GLN A 225 2.64 -12.80 2.14
C GLN A 225 1.93 -11.48 1.88
N ILE A 226 0.60 -11.40 2.02
CA ILE A 226 -0.17 -10.18 1.79
C ILE A 226 -0.57 -9.50 3.10
N VAL A 227 -1.08 -10.26 4.08
CA VAL A 227 -1.75 -9.72 5.28
C VAL A 227 -0.99 -9.93 6.59
N HIS A 228 0.13 -10.66 6.61
CA HIS A 228 0.90 -10.77 7.85
C HIS A 228 1.64 -9.48 8.18
N THR A 229 1.64 -9.13 9.46
CA THR A 229 2.63 -8.23 10.03
C THR A 229 3.95 -8.98 10.18
N ARG A 230 5.06 -8.33 9.83
CA ARG A 230 6.41 -8.88 10.00
C ARG A 230 7.23 -8.00 10.93
N VAL A 231 7.88 -8.60 11.92
CA VAL A 231 8.74 -7.90 12.89
C VAL A 231 10.12 -8.53 12.90
N ILE A 232 11.15 -7.76 12.55
CA ILE A 232 12.55 -8.16 12.70
C ILE A 232 13.16 -7.41 13.87
N GLN A 233 13.73 -8.16 14.81
CA GLN A 233 14.35 -7.62 16.01
C GLN A 233 15.88 -7.50 15.88
N ALA A 234 16.49 -6.71 16.77
CA ALA A 234 17.93 -6.44 16.79
C ALA A 234 18.77 -7.68 17.09
N ASN A 235 18.18 -8.70 17.70
CA ASN A 235 18.80 -10.02 17.89
C ASN A 235 18.87 -10.85 16.59
N GLY A 236 18.13 -10.47 15.53
CA GLY A 236 18.03 -11.17 14.25
C GLY A 236 16.82 -12.10 14.13
N GLU A 237 15.97 -12.18 15.16
CA GLU A 237 14.70 -12.92 15.09
C GLU A 237 13.72 -12.22 14.14
N ASP A 238 12.97 -13.04 13.41
CA ASP A 238 12.07 -12.63 12.33
C ASP A 238 10.71 -13.29 12.56
N TYR A 239 9.74 -12.47 12.96
CA TYR A 239 8.38 -12.89 13.30
C TYR A 239 7.45 -12.52 12.15
N SER A 240 6.52 -13.40 11.81
CA SER A 240 5.46 -13.17 10.82
C SER A 240 4.16 -13.78 11.32
N PHE A 241 3.12 -12.97 11.44
CA PHE A 241 1.82 -13.36 11.96
C PHE A 241 0.71 -12.44 11.42
N ARG A 242 -0.52 -12.92 11.37
CA ARG A 242 -1.68 -12.08 11.04
C ARG A 242 -2.08 -11.28 12.28
N SER A 243 -1.88 -9.96 12.24
CA SER A 243 -2.34 -9.09 13.33
C SER A 243 -3.83 -8.82 13.21
N GLU A 244 -4.54 -8.68 14.33
CA GLU A 244 -5.86 -8.05 14.31
C GLU A 244 -5.77 -6.64 13.72
N THR A 245 -6.77 -6.29 12.90
CA THR A 245 -6.80 -5.07 12.09
C THR A 245 -6.66 -3.81 12.96
N ASP A 246 -7.33 -3.75 14.11
CA ASP A 246 -7.29 -2.59 15.02
C ASP A 246 -5.88 -2.34 15.59
N CYS A 247 -5.12 -3.42 15.88
CA CYS A 247 -3.75 -3.30 16.41
C CYS A 247 -2.79 -2.67 15.40
N VAL A 248 -3.00 -2.90 14.09
CA VAL A 248 -2.10 -2.41 13.03
C VAL A 248 -2.03 -0.88 13.05
N LEU A 249 -3.19 -0.20 13.13
CA LEU A 249 -3.29 1.26 13.19
C LEU A 249 -2.83 1.82 14.53
N GLU A 250 -3.17 1.14 15.63
CA GLU A 250 -2.76 1.54 16.98
C GLU A 250 -1.22 1.57 17.10
N VAL A 251 -0.54 0.50 16.67
CA VAL A 251 0.93 0.43 16.70
C VAL A 251 1.56 1.50 15.84
N ASP A 252 1.06 1.71 14.62
CA ASP A 252 1.60 2.74 13.71
C ASP A 252 1.50 4.14 14.33
N THR A 253 0.36 4.43 14.95
CA THR A 253 0.12 5.69 15.67
C THR A 253 1.02 5.84 16.90
N MET A 254 1.22 4.78 17.68
CA MET A 254 2.09 4.79 18.85
C MET A 254 3.55 5.11 18.50
N ILE A 255 4.05 4.57 17.39
CA ILE A 255 5.41 4.85 16.89
C ILE A 255 5.55 6.34 16.55
N ASP A 256 4.58 6.91 15.82
CA ASP A 256 4.61 8.32 15.43
C ASP A 256 4.50 9.28 16.62
N MET A 257 3.77 8.88 17.65
CA MET A 257 3.65 9.64 18.90
C MET A 257 4.84 9.48 19.83
N VAL A 258 5.80 8.59 19.52
CA VAL A 258 6.96 8.22 20.37
C VAL A 258 6.50 7.92 21.80
N SER A 259 5.40 7.18 21.92
CA SER A 259 4.62 7.09 23.16
C SER A 259 4.62 5.70 23.80
N ALA A 260 5.37 4.74 23.25
CA ALA A 260 5.29 3.34 23.68
C ALA A 260 6.66 2.67 23.84
N ASP A 261 6.90 2.09 25.03
CA ASP A 261 8.06 1.21 25.28
C ASP A 261 7.86 -0.17 24.62
N PHE A 262 6.60 -0.58 24.44
CA PHE A 262 6.19 -1.83 23.83
C PHE A 262 5.15 -1.58 22.74
N LEU A 263 5.28 -2.28 21.63
CA LEU A 263 4.34 -2.34 20.51
C LEU A 263 3.44 -3.57 20.71
N PRO A 264 2.15 -3.38 21.02
CA PRO A 264 1.20 -4.47 21.25
C PRO A 264 0.61 -4.98 19.94
N PHE A 265 0.48 -6.30 19.81
CA PHE A 265 -0.26 -6.95 18.73
C PHE A 265 -1.14 -8.06 19.29
N VAL A 266 -2.22 -8.39 18.60
CA VAL A 266 -2.99 -9.61 18.82
C VAL A 266 -2.86 -10.48 17.58
N ASP A 267 -2.38 -11.71 17.77
CA ASP A 267 -2.34 -12.70 16.69
C ASP A 267 -3.77 -13.17 16.38
N HIS A 268 -4.28 -12.82 15.20
CA HIS A 268 -5.63 -13.12 14.76
C HIS A 268 -5.90 -14.63 14.69
N ASP A 269 -4.92 -15.42 14.26
CA ASP A 269 -5.10 -16.85 14.02
C ASP A 269 -5.03 -17.65 15.33
N ASN A 270 -4.20 -17.18 16.28
CA ASN A 270 -3.94 -17.88 17.54
C ASN A 270 -4.61 -17.23 18.77
N GLY A 271 -5.10 -16.00 18.66
CA GLY A 271 -5.83 -15.26 19.70
C GLY A 271 -5.00 -14.82 20.91
N HIS A 272 -3.66 -14.81 20.82
CA HIS A 272 -2.80 -14.39 21.92
C HIS A 272 -2.18 -13.02 21.65
N GLU A 273 -1.94 -12.27 22.72
CA GLU A 273 -1.26 -10.98 22.68
C GLU A 273 0.26 -11.16 22.58
N ILE A 274 0.89 -10.32 21.76
CA ILE A 274 2.33 -10.28 21.55
C ILE A 274 2.80 -8.84 21.80
N TYR A 275 3.85 -8.69 22.61
CA TYR A 275 4.41 -7.37 22.93
C TYR A 275 5.88 -7.34 22.49
N PHE A 276 6.18 -6.48 21.51
CA PHE A 276 7.55 -6.23 21.10
C PHE A 276 8.09 -4.97 21.77
N ARG A 277 9.28 -5.05 22.36
CA ARG A 277 9.97 -3.87 22.86
C ARG A 277 10.40 -2.98 21.69
N GLU A 278 9.98 -1.71 21.68
CA GLU A 278 10.18 -0.81 20.53
C GLU A 278 11.67 -0.63 20.17
N GLU A 279 12.53 -0.48 21.18
CA GLU A 279 13.98 -0.31 21.01
C GLU A 279 14.65 -1.53 20.36
N ASP A 280 14.04 -2.71 20.50
CA ASP A 280 14.54 -3.94 19.88
C ASP A 280 14.01 -4.12 18.45
N VAL A 281 12.97 -3.39 18.03
CA VAL A 281 12.41 -3.49 16.67
C VAL A 281 13.31 -2.75 15.69
N VAL A 282 13.74 -3.47 14.66
CA VAL A 282 14.61 -2.96 13.59
C VAL A 282 13.84 -2.68 12.33
N LEU A 283 12.94 -3.59 11.98
CA LEU A 283 12.11 -3.49 10.80
C LEU A 283 10.73 -4.03 11.16
N LEU A 284 9.71 -3.21 10.97
CA LEU A 284 8.32 -3.59 11.10
C LEU A 284 7.65 -3.40 9.73
N GLN A 285 6.98 -4.43 9.24
CA GLN A 285 6.14 -4.37 8.04
C GLN A 285 4.68 -4.51 8.46
N LEU A 286 3.88 -3.51 8.10
CA LEU A 286 2.43 -3.52 8.28
C LEU A 286 1.78 -3.61 6.89
N PRO A 287 0.77 -4.46 6.67
CA PRO A 287 0.02 -4.47 5.41
C PRO A 287 -0.74 -3.15 5.24
N ILE A 288 -0.55 -2.46 4.11
CA ILE A 288 -1.24 -1.19 3.83
C ILE A 288 -2.75 -1.39 3.77
N SER A 289 -3.19 -2.48 3.13
CA SER A 289 -4.61 -2.85 3.05
C SER A 289 -5.25 -3.04 4.43
N GLU A 290 -4.54 -3.59 5.41
CA GLU A 290 -5.08 -3.73 6.78
C GLU A 290 -5.07 -2.39 7.53
N LEU A 291 -4.06 -1.55 7.32
CA LEU A 291 -4.05 -0.18 7.86
C LEU A 291 -5.26 0.63 7.38
N LEU A 292 -5.55 0.62 6.07
CA LEU A 292 -6.69 1.36 5.54
C LEU A 292 -8.03 0.84 6.05
N LYS A 293 -8.18 -0.49 6.17
CA LYS A 293 -9.38 -1.08 6.79
C LYS A 293 -9.55 -0.61 8.24
N ALA A 294 -8.47 -0.57 9.00
CA ALA A 294 -8.49 -0.09 10.38
C ALA A 294 -8.87 1.40 10.47
N GLU A 295 -8.34 2.23 9.57
CA GLU A 295 -8.69 3.66 9.48
C GLU A 295 -10.18 3.85 9.17
N ASP A 296 -10.70 3.13 8.17
CA ASP A 296 -12.12 3.18 7.79
C ASP A 296 -13.03 2.77 8.96
N LEU A 297 -12.65 1.72 9.70
CA LEU A 297 -13.38 1.28 10.90
C LEU A 297 -13.35 2.33 12.01
N ALA A 298 -12.20 2.95 12.27
CA ALA A 298 -12.06 3.99 13.27
C ALA A 298 -12.91 5.23 12.93
N VAL A 299 -12.93 5.66 11.67
CA VAL A 299 -13.77 6.76 11.20
C VAL A 299 -15.25 6.45 11.38
N ALA A 300 -15.69 5.25 10.97
CA ALA A 300 -17.09 4.83 11.13
C ALA A 300 -17.54 4.80 12.60
N GLN A 301 -16.66 4.39 13.53
CA GLN A 301 -16.95 4.41 14.96
C GLN A 301 -17.11 5.84 15.51
N ILE A 302 -16.27 6.78 15.07
CA ILE A 302 -16.36 8.19 15.47
C ILE A 302 -17.68 8.79 15.00
N GLU A 303 -18.06 8.55 13.73
CA GLU A 303 -19.32 9.04 13.17
C GLU A 303 -20.53 8.47 13.93
N ALA A 304 -20.52 7.19 14.28
CA ALA A 304 -21.58 6.56 15.07
C ALA A 304 -21.73 7.17 16.48
N ILE A 305 -20.62 7.57 17.11
CA ILE A 305 -20.66 8.23 18.43
C ILE A 305 -21.27 9.63 18.34
N ASP A 306 -20.98 10.37 17.27
CA ASP A 306 -21.52 11.72 17.06
C ASP A 306 -23.02 11.69 16.67
N GLU A 307 -23.48 10.67 15.93
CA GLU A 307 -24.91 10.48 15.66
C GLU A 307 -25.71 10.16 16.93
N VAL A 308 -25.13 9.47 17.91
CA VAL A 308 -25.77 9.18 19.21
C VAL A 308 -25.79 10.41 20.14
N ARG A 309 -24.95 11.41 19.87
CA ARG A 309 -24.88 12.68 20.64
C ARG A 309 -25.84 13.76 20.12
N HIS A 310 -26.49 13.55 18.98
CA HIS A 310 -27.49 14.45 18.38
C HIS A 310 -28.92 13.93 18.52
#